data_AF-A0A8T4FEX6-F1
#
_entry.id   AF-A0A8T4FEX6-F1
#
_cell.length_a   1.000
_cell.length_b   1.000
_cell.length_c   1.000
_cell.angle_alpha   90.00
_cell.angle_beta   90.00
_cell.angle_gamma   90.00
#
_symmetry.space_group_name_H-M   'P 1'
#
loop_
_entity.id
_entity.type
_entity.pdbx_description
1 polymer ?
#
loop_
_entity_poly.entity_id
_entity_poly.type
_entity_poly.pdbx_seq_one_letter_code
_entity_poly.pdbx_strand_id
1 'polypeptide(L)'
;MAGPQQDPSKPPARTGGTGERTRLAPSTKYQVFVEVLTGQATQGEAADKYGVNRMTVNQICKTAKQGALDALACTSTVGRPGKSAEAIELETVRAEIERLRATVTEQAVALHLHQGKSL
;
A
#
# COMPACT_ATOMS: atom_id res chain seq x y z
N MET A 1 -30.88 47.90 -25.09
CA MET A 1 -29.67 47.42 -24.38
C MET A 1 -29.82 45.93 -24.16
N ALA A 2 -29.36 45.11 -25.11
CA ALA A 2 -29.46 43.65 -25.03
C ALA A 2 -28.40 43.11 -24.06
N GLY A 3 -28.83 42.33 -23.07
CA GLY A 3 -27.93 41.70 -22.10
C GLY A 3 -27.03 40.65 -22.77
N PRO A 4 -25.86 40.34 -22.20
CA PRO A 4 -24.90 39.44 -22.84
C PRO A 4 -25.44 38.00 -22.87
N GLN A 5 -25.53 37.46 -24.09
CA GLN A 5 -25.83 36.08 -24.40
C GLN A 5 -24.79 35.16 -23.74
N GLN A 6 -25.20 34.28 -22.83
CA GLN A 6 -24.32 33.24 -22.28
C GLN A 6 -24.09 32.15 -23.32
N ASP A 7 -22.83 31.87 -23.63
CA ASP A 7 -22.37 30.84 -24.57
C ASP A 7 -22.52 29.43 -23.95
N PRO A 8 -23.37 28.54 -24.51
CA PRO A 8 -23.67 27.24 -23.92
C PRO A 8 -22.53 26.20 -24.06
N SER A 9 -21.40 26.57 -24.67
CA SER A 9 -20.29 25.64 -24.95
C SER A 9 -19.23 25.55 -23.85
N LYS A 10 -19.34 26.33 -22.75
CA LYS A 10 -18.32 26.37 -21.69
C LYS A 10 -18.57 25.26 -20.65
N PRO A 11 -17.69 24.25 -20.51
CA PRO A 11 -17.81 23.27 -19.43
C PRO A 11 -17.69 23.97 -18.07
N PRO A 12 -18.44 23.52 -17.04
CA PRO A 12 -18.43 24.18 -15.74
C PRO A 12 -17.01 24.18 -15.17
N ALA A 13 -16.60 25.34 -14.64
CA ALA A 13 -15.33 25.50 -13.98
C ALA A 13 -15.21 24.49 -12.84
N ARG A 14 -14.19 23.62 -12.90
CA ARG A 14 -13.90 22.65 -11.85
C ARG A 14 -13.63 23.41 -10.55
N THR A 15 -14.60 23.36 -9.65
CA THR A 15 -14.49 23.95 -8.32
C THR A 15 -13.49 23.10 -7.54
N GLY A 16 -12.22 23.52 -7.55
CA GLY A 16 -11.15 22.91 -6.77
C GLY A 16 -11.33 23.22 -5.29
N GLY A 17 -12.29 22.57 -4.64
CA GLY A 17 -12.42 22.58 -3.19
C GLY A 17 -11.26 21.81 -2.59
N THR A 18 -10.39 22.49 -1.84
CA THR A 18 -9.37 21.86 -1.01
C THR A 18 -10.06 21.20 0.19
N GLY A 19 -10.73 20.09 -0.07
CA GLY A 19 -11.35 19.27 0.95
C GLY A 19 -10.27 18.81 1.94
N GLU A 20 -10.57 18.98 3.22
CA GLU A 20 -9.83 18.46 4.36
C GLU A 20 -9.34 17.04 4.03
N ARG A 21 -8.04 16.77 4.23
CA ARG A 21 -7.39 15.50 3.86
C ARG A 21 -7.81 14.38 4.82
N THR A 22 -9.11 14.11 4.88
CA THR A 22 -9.69 13.03 5.67
C THR A 22 -9.28 11.73 5.00
N ARG A 23 -8.44 10.97 5.69
CA ARG A 23 -8.03 9.64 5.21
C ARG A 23 -9.29 8.78 5.06
N LEU A 24 -9.57 8.31 3.84
CA LEU A 24 -10.62 7.33 3.61
C LEU A 24 -10.39 6.09 4.49
N ALA A 25 -11.45 5.63 5.15
CA ALA A 25 -11.44 4.37 5.88
C ALA A 25 -11.12 3.20 4.94
N PRO A 26 -10.49 2.10 5.42
CA PRO A 26 -10.18 0.94 4.60
C PRO A 26 -11.41 0.34 3.89
N SER A 27 -12.56 0.26 4.58
CA SER A 27 -13.83 -0.20 4.03
C SER A 27 -14.31 0.67 2.87
N THR A 28 -14.19 2.00 2.99
CA THR A 28 -14.55 2.93 1.90
C THR A 28 -13.64 2.76 0.69
N LYS A 29 -12.34 2.56 0.90
CA LYS A 29 -11.40 2.28 -0.20
C LYS A 29 -11.75 0.97 -0.91
N TYR A 30 -12.17 -0.05 -0.16
CA TYR A 30 -12.64 -1.31 -0.74
C TYR A 30 -13.89 -1.09 -1.62
N GLN A 31 -14.86 -0.31 -1.15
CA GLN A 31 -16.06 0.02 -1.93
C GLN A 31 -15.71 0.77 -3.23
N VAL A 32 -14.81 1.76 -3.16
CA VAL A 32 -14.29 2.47 -4.35
C VAL A 32 -13.69 1.46 -5.35
N PHE A 33 -12.87 0.53 -4.86
CA PHE A 33 -12.26 -0.50 -5.70
C PHE A 33 -13.31 -1.41 -6.35
N VAL A 34 -14.30 -1.89 -5.61
CA VAL A 34 -15.36 -2.77 -6.13
C VAL A 34 -16.14 -2.07 -7.25
N GLU A 35 -16.60 -0.84 -7.03
CA GLU A 35 -17.39 -0.09 -8.02
C GLU A 35 -16.62 0.17 -9.31
N VAL A 36 -15.33 0.46 -9.22
CA VAL A 36 -14.47 0.65 -10.40
C VAL A 36 -14.17 -0.68 -11.09
N LEU A 37 -13.92 -1.74 -10.32
CA LEU A 37 -13.59 -3.08 -10.85
C LEU A 37 -14.78 -3.69 -11.60
N THR A 38 -16.01 -3.52 -11.08
CA THR A 38 -17.24 -4.04 -11.69
C THR A 38 -17.76 -3.17 -12.83
N GLY A 39 -17.14 -2.01 -13.07
CA GLY A 39 -17.60 -1.04 -14.07
C GLY A 39 -18.86 -0.28 -13.68
N GLN A 40 -19.28 -0.34 -12.42
CA GLN A 40 -20.42 0.45 -11.89
C GLN A 40 -20.12 1.95 -11.84
N ALA A 41 -18.84 2.32 -11.76
CA ALA A 41 -18.36 3.69 -11.89
C ALA A 41 -17.02 3.72 -12.63
N THR A 42 -16.81 4.74 -13.45
CA THR A 42 -15.49 5.09 -13.95
C THR A 42 -14.62 5.67 -12.83
N GLN A 43 -13.30 5.71 -13.02
CA GLN A 43 -12.38 6.32 -12.05
C GLN A 43 -12.70 7.82 -11.78
N GLY A 44 -13.27 8.52 -12.76
CA GLY A 44 -13.70 9.90 -12.63
C GLY A 44 -14.94 10.03 -11.75
N GLU A 45 -15.97 9.25 -12.03
CA GLU A 45 -17.22 9.25 -11.24
C GLU A 45 -16.97 8.79 -9.80
N ALA A 46 -16.11 7.80 -9.59
CA ALA A 46 -15.71 7.38 -8.25
C ALA A 46 -14.93 8.49 -7.52
N ALA A 47 -14.05 9.22 -8.22
CA ALA A 47 -13.33 10.35 -7.63
C ALA A 47 -14.30 11.43 -7.13
N ASP A 48 -15.28 11.80 -7.97
CA ASP A 48 -16.29 12.80 -7.64
C ASP A 48 -17.22 12.33 -6.51
N LYS A 49 -17.70 11.08 -6.56
CA LYS A 49 -18.61 10.49 -5.56
C LYS A 49 -18.00 10.42 -4.16
N TYR A 50 -16.71 10.09 -4.06
CA TYR A 50 -16.02 9.91 -2.78
C TYR A 50 -15.19 11.13 -2.36
N GLY A 51 -15.26 12.23 -3.12
CA GLY A 51 -14.55 13.48 -2.80
C GLY A 51 -13.03 13.33 -2.83
N VAL A 52 -12.48 12.47 -3.69
CA VAL A 52 -11.03 12.22 -3.82
C VAL A 52 -10.53 12.53 -5.22
N ASN A 53 -9.22 12.66 -5.40
CA ASN A 53 -8.63 12.82 -6.72
C ASN A 53 -8.59 11.48 -7.47
N ARG A 54 -8.75 11.50 -8.81
CA ARG A 54 -8.55 10.34 -9.71
C ARG A 54 -7.23 9.60 -9.46
N MET A 55 -6.15 10.32 -9.12
CA MET A 55 -4.88 9.67 -8.77
C MET A 55 -5.00 8.80 -7.50
N THR A 56 -5.79 9.23 -6.51
CA THR A 56 -6.07 8.43 -5.31
C THR A 56 -6.88 7.19 -5.66
N VAL A 57 -7.90 7.31 -6.52
CA VAL A 57 -8.68 6.16 -7.02
C VAL A 57 -7.76 5.17 -7.74
N ASN A 58 -6.90 5.66 -8.64
CA ASN A 58 -5.94 4.83 -9.35
C ASN A 58 -4.99 4.09 -8.38
N GLN A 59 -4.47 4.79 -7.36
CA GLN A 59 -3.63 4.20 -6.34
C GLN A 59 -4.37 3.12 -5.53
N ILE A 60 -5.64 3.36 -5.16
CA ILE A 60 -6.48 2.36 -4.48
C ILE A 60 -6.60 1.10 -5.35
N CYS A 61 -6.96 1.24 -6.63
CA CYS A 61 -7.10 0.10 -7.54
C CYS A 61 -5.79 -0.66 -7.74
N LYS A 62 -4.67 0.07 -7.89
CA LYS A 62 -3.33 -0.52 -8.03
C LYS A 62 -2.95 -1.32 -6.79
N THR A 63 -3.09 -0.74 -5.60
CA THR A 63 -2.76 -1.39 -4.33
C THR A 63 -3.67 -2.59 -4.07
N ALA A 64 -4.97 -2.48 -4.30
CA ALA A 64 -5.90 -3.59 -4.11
C ALA A 64 -5.58 -4.77 -5.06
N LYS A 65 -5.31 -4.49 -6.34
CA LYS A 65 -4.90 -5.51 -7.31
C LYS A 65 -3.59 -6.17 -6.90
N GLN A 66 -2.57 -5.38 -6.53
CA GLN A 66 -1.27 -5.92 -6.15
C GLN A 66 -1.40 -6.79 -4.89
N GLY A 67 -2.08 -6.32 -3.84
CA GLY A 67 -2.26 -7.10 -2.62
C GLY A 67 -3.03 -8.41 -2.86
N ALA A 68 -4.00 -8.42 -3.78
CA ALA A 68 -4.68 -9.64 -4.20
C ALA A 68 -3.72 -10.59 -4.94
N LEU A 69 -2.90 -10.08 -5.86
CA LEU A 69 -1.91 -10.89 -6.57
C LEU A 69 -0.84 -11.45 -5.63
N ASP A 70 -0.36 -10.67 -4.66
CA ASP A 70 0.63 -11.11 -3.67
C ASP A 70 0.04 -12.23 -2.81
N ALA A 71 -1.20 -12.08 -2.34
CA ALA A 71 -1.90 -13.11 -1.58
C ALA A 71 -2.10 -14.39 -2.41
N LEU A 72 -2.46 -14.26 -3.69
CA LEU A 72 -2.63 -15.39 -4.61
C LEU A 72 -1.29 -16.05 -5.00
N ALA A 73 -0.20 -15.30 -5.13
CA ALA A 73 1.12 -15.86 -5.35
C ALA A 73 1.58 -16.74 -4.17
N CYS A 74 1.13 -16.39 -2.96
CA CYS A 74 1.38 -17.19 -1.76
C CYS A 74 0.42 -18.38 -1.62
N THR A 75 -0.71 -18.40 -2.34
CA THR A 75 -1.55 -19.60 -2.37
C THR A 75 -0.77 -20.71 -3.03
N SER A 76 -0.54 -21.77 -2.27
CA SER A 76 0.21 -22.92 -2.74
C SER A 76 -0.45 -23.56 -3.96
N THR A 77 0.38 -24.25 -4.76
CA THR A 77 -0.07 -25.41 -5.53
C THR A 77 -1.09 -26.23 -4.72
N VAL A 78 -2.23 -26.55 -5.34
CA VAL A 78 -3.37 -27.26 -4.74
C VAL A 78 -2.94 -28.25 -3.64
N GLY A 79 -3.41 -28.03 -2.41
CA GLY A 79 -3.33 -29.01 -1.32
C GLY A 79 -2.26 -28.83 -0.24
N ARG A 80 -1.45 -27.76 -0.23
CA ARG A 80 -0.44 -27.57 0.83
C ARG A 80 -0.35 -26.11 1.30
N PRO A 81 -0.90 -25.67 2.44
CA PRO A 81 -0.89 -24.25 2.83
C PRO A 81 0.49 -23.59 2.61
N GLY A 82 0.53 -22.64 1.68
CA GLY A 82 1.75 -21.91 1.32
C GLY A 82 2.13 -20.92 2.42
N LYS A 83 3.43 -20.73 2.65
CA LYS A 83 3.94 -19.63 3.49
C LYS A 83 3.80 -18.32 2.70
N SER A 84 3.35 -17.25 3.35
CA SER A 84 3.33 -15.92 2.70
C SER A 84 4.74 -15.43 2.38
N ALA A 85 4.88 -14.54 1.39
CA ALA A 85 6.16 -13.91 1.06
C ALA A 85 6.78 -13.23 2.29
N GLU A 86 5.96 -12.47 3.04
CA GLU A 86 6.37 -11.85 4.31
C GLU A 86 6.88 -12.89 5.32
N ALA A 87 6.23 -14.06 5.43
CA ALA A 87 6.68 -15.11 6.34
C ALA A 87 8.03 -15.72 5.92
N ILE A 88 8.27 -15.86 4.62
CA ILE A 88 9.54 -16.35 4.06
C ILE A 88 10.66 -15.34 4.31
N GLU A 89 10.40 -14.06 4.07
CA GLU A 89 11.35 -12.98 4.35
C GLU A 89 11.67 -12.90 5.84
N LEU A 90 10.65 -13.01 6.68
CA LEU A 90 10.79 -12.95 8.14
C LEU A 90 11.61 -14.14 8.65
N GLU A 91 11.38 -15.34 8.14
CA GLU A 91 12.20 -16.53 8.44
C GLU A 91 13.67 -16.33 8.03
N THR A 92 13.90 -15.76 6.85
CA THR A 92 15.25 -15.46 6.33
C THR A 92 15.97 -14.44 7.21
N VAL A 93 15.30 -13.35 7.57
CA VAL A 93 15.86 -12.30 8.46
C VAL A 93 16.12 -12.85 9.85
N ARG A 94 15.23 -13.67 10.40
CA ARG A 94 15.44 -14.32 11.71
C ARG A 94 16.66 -15.24 11.70
N ALA A 95 16.85 -16.02 10.64
CA ALA A 95 18.03 -16.86 10.50
C ALA A 95 19.32 -16.04 10.46
N GLU A 96 19.30 -14.89 9.77
CA GLU A 96 20.46 -13.99 9.72
C GLU A 96 20.75 -13.33 11.06
N ILE A 97 19.72 -12.87 11.79
CA ILE A 97 19.87 -12.35 13.15
C ILE A 97 20.54 -13.38 14.06
N GLU A 98 20.16 -14.64 13.95
CA GLU A 98 20.74 -15.69 14.79
C GLU A 98 22.21 -15.92 14.46
N ARG A 99 22.58 -15.95 13.18
CA ARG A 99 23.99 -15.99 12.77
C ARG A 99 24.79 -14.82 13.30
N LEU A 100 24.28 -13.59 13.14
CA LEU A 100 24.94 -12.38 13.63
C LEU A 100 25.10 -12.40 15.15
N ARG A 101 24.10 -12.87 15.90
CA ARG A 101 24.18 -13.02 17.36
C ARG A 101 25.28 -13.97 17.80
N ALA A 102 25.43 -15.10 17.12
CA ALA A 102 26.51 -16.04 17.40
C ALA A 102 27.89 -15.38 17.21
N THR A 103 28.09 -14.71 16.06
CA THR A 103 29.34 -13.99 15.78
C THR A 103 29.64 -12.88 16.80
N VAL A 104 28.64 -12.07 17.16
CA VAL A 104 28.82 -11.00 18.16
C VAL A 104 29.19 -11.59 19.53
N THR A 105 28.59 -12.73 19.89
CA THR A 105 28.90 -13.41 21.15
C THR A 105 30.35 -13.90 21.16
N GLU A 106 30.80 -14.55 20.09
CA GLU A 106 32.19 -15.00 19.94
C GLU A 106 33.19 -13.83 20.03
N GLN A 107 32.89 -12.73 19.35
CA GLN A 107 33.72 -11.51 19.40
C GLN A 107 33.78 -10.91 20.80
N ALA A 108 32.65 -10.87 21.52
CA ALA A 108 32.60 -10.36 22.88
C ALA A 108 33.45 -11.22 23.83
N VAL A 109 33.42 -12.55 23.70
CA VAL A 109 34.28 -13.45 24.48
C VAL A 109 35.76 -13.21 24.16
N ALA A 110 36.13 -13.14 22.87
CA ALA A 110 37.51 -12.91 22.46
C ALA A 110 38.05 -11.57 23.00
N LEU A 111 37.25 -10.51 22.93
CA LEU A 111 37.58 -9.20 23.46
C LEU A 111 37.73 -9.22 24.99
N HIS A 112 36.80 -9.86 25.70
CA HIS A 112 36.88 -10.00 27.16
C HIS A 112 38.15 -10.74 27.58
N LEU A 113 38.50 -11.84 26.90
CA LEU A 113 39.72 -12.60 27.18
C LEU A 113 40.99 -11.81 26.88
N HIS A 114 40.99 -10.97 25.84
CA HIS A 114 42.13 -10.11 25.54
C HIS A 114 42.29 -9.00 26.58
N GLN A 115 41.20 -8.32 26.95
CA GLN A 115 41.20 -7.23 27.93
C GLN A 115 41.51 -7.72 29.35
N GLY A 116 41.02 -8.91 29.74
CA GLY A 116 41.30 -9.49 31.05
C GLY A 116 42.74 -9.98 31.24
N LYS A 117 43.51 -10.16 30.17
CA LYS A 117 44.96 -10.49 30.22
C LYS A 117 45.87 -9.27 30.37
N SER A 118 45.33 -8.06 30.25
CA SER A 118 46.08 -6.80 30.30
C SER A 118 45.94 -6.05 31.64
N LEU A 119 45.30 -6.67 32.64
CA LEU A 119 45.22 -6.23 34.04
C LEU A 119 46.06 -7.16 34.92
#